data_AF-A0A9U8E3Z4-F1
#
_entry.id   AF-A0A9U8E3Z4-F1
#
_cell.length_a   1.000
_cell.length_b   1.000
_cell.length_c   1.000
_cell.angle_alpha   90.00
_cell.angle_beta   90.00
_cell.angle_gamma   90.00
#
_symmetry.space_group_name_H-M   'P 1'
#
loop_
_entity.id
_entity.type
_entity.pdbx_description
1 polymer ?
#
loop_
_entity_poly.entity_id
_entity_poly.type
_entity_poly.pdbx_seq_one_letter_code
_entity_poly.pdbx_strand_id
1 'polypeptide(L)'
;MLIACGISVSISLGILLAMDLVAGKDCHPPWYGRKCLQHCNCQNQASCPSCDYSCIPGYFTKDCQYSDVMQENSTTVRGPSGNYESYTQGLIRGMDTSPLEINFNHETFFTWMTLCFETNVPIEYASFSLNVSTSLKLNVDPDTNCGEVSKLFLNESHCVVLRCEPYLLVTKVFVYWQGKIQLRSLNVSGGANMALKQDVRLDVKSKDPNRNPSYVVDQDYGTTATSQHKTRLPVFHVILREAIWIQRIVLVTASKEVHNLSVQVFDDLSKATDADYSYLVATEHDNNFFHSFYVPSRKRSKKIKVTGVNNIKQRSLSFADILIYSDCLFPFYGPTCEDSCSIGCEDMTCYVTGECFSCMSGMTGKLCLEFDPSIDEGNEEEFVPENIPKTPFSDHAARKSESLFAGTDLFFAILFGAVILVILLMLAFYILINIAVARSESSFSRKSQITTSFTSTIKHNSVGSTRVSSGPYSTKRVSLASTVNGPQEGQTREPDKQSKAM
;
A
#
# COMPACT_ATOMS: atom_id res chain seq x y z
N MET A 1 -19.49 -40.87 1.32
CA MET A 1 -18.28 -40.39 2.02
C MET A 1 -17.49 -39.36 1.21
N LEU A 2 -17.41 -39.46 -0.12
CA LEU A 2 -16.77 -38.45 -1.01
C LEU A 2 -17.47 -37.07 -1.05
N ILE A 3 -18.80 -37.02 -0.90
CA ILE A 3 -19.57 -35.75 -0.91
C ILE A 3 -19.31 -34.90 0.36
N ALA A 4 -19.00 -35.54 1.49
CA ALA A 4 -18.70 -34.83 2.74
C ALA A 4 -17.31 -34.14 2.73
N CYS A 5 -16.35 -34.67 1.96
CA CYS A 5 -15.03 -34.04 1.80
C CYS A 5 -15.08 -32.78 0.93
N GLY A 6 -15.91 -32.76 -0.13
CA GLY A 6 -16.04 -31.60 -1.02
C GLY A 6 -16.64 -30.38 -0.32
N ILE A 7 -17.65 -30.58 0.54
CA ILE A 7 -18.32 -29.50 1.27
C ILE A 7 -17.39 -28.87 2.32
N SER A 8 -16.53 -29.67 2.96
CA SER A 8 -15.58 -29.15 3.95
C SER A 8 -14.51 -28.24 3.34
N VAL A 9 -14.02 -28.55 2.14
CA VAL A 9 -12.97 -27.75 1.47
C VAL A 9 -13.53 -26.40 1.01
N SER A 10 -14.75 -26.39 0.45
CA SER A 10 -15.39 -25.14 0.00
C SER A 10 -15.73 -24.20 1.16
N ILE A 11 -16.15 -24.74 2.32
CA ILE A 11 -16.43 -23.93 3.52
C ILE A 11 -15.13 -23.37 4.12
N SER A 12 -14.05 -24.15 4.16
CA SER A 12 -12.76 -23.64 4.64
C SER A 12 -12.17 -22.56 3.74
N LEU A 13 -12.31 -22.69 2.42
CA LEU A 13 -11.86 -21.67 1.46
C LEU A 13 -12.71 -20.39 1.55
N GLY A 14 -14.03 -20.52 1.72
CA GLY A 14 -14.93 -19.39 1.95
C GLY A 14 -14.64 -18.64 3.25
N ILE A 15 -14.29 -19.35 4.34
CA ILE A 15 -13.92 -18.72 5.62
C ILE A 15 -12.55 -18.04 5.52
N LEU A 16 -11.58 -18.61 4.79
CA LEU A 16 -10.28 -17.98 4.55
C LEU A 16 -10.40 -16.69 3.71
N LEU A 17 -11.21 -16.70 2.66
CA LEU A 17 -11.48 -15.50 1.85
C LEU A 17 -12.28 -14.45 2.62
N ALA A 18 -13.21 -14.86 3.48
CA ALA A 18 -13.96 -13.95 4.34
C ALA A 18 -13.09 -13.31 5.46
N MET A 19 -12.07 -14.01 5.97
CA MET A 19 -11.19 -13.46 7.01
C MET A 19 -10.23 -12.38 6.50
N ASP A 20 -9.82 -12.41 5.23
CA ASP A 20 -9.03 -11.32 4.64
C ASP A 20 -9.89 -10.09 4.30
N LEU A 21 -11.17 -10.27 3.97
CA LEU A 21 -12.10 -9.16 3.71
C LEU A 21 -12.59 -8.45 4.99
N VAL A 22 -12.62 -9.14 6.14
CA VAL A 22 -13.18 -8.60 7.40
C VAL A 22 -12.11 -7.96 8.31
N ALA A 23 -10.83 -7.95 7.92
CA ALA A 23 -9.74 -7.37 8.73
C ALA A 23 -9.48 -5.87 8.49
N GLY A 24 -10.52 -5.10 8.15
CA GLY A 24 -10.51 -3.65 8.34
C GLY A 24 -10.58 -3.34 9.84
N LYS A 25 -9.46 -3.47 10.56
CA LYS A 25 -9.36 -2.90 11.92
C LYS A 25 -9.77 -1.44 11.86
N ASP A 26 -10.59 -1.01 12.82
CA ASP A 26 -10.94 0.40 13.03
C ASP A 26 -9.65 1.23 13.14
N CYS A 27 -9.22 1.81 12.02
CA CYS A 27 -8.12 2.75 12.01
C CYS A 27 -8.61 4.01 12.72
N HIS A 28 -7.82 4.52 13.66
CA HIS A 28 -8.15 5.79 14.28
C HIS A 28 -8.04 6.88 13.21
N PRO A 29 -9.06 7.74 13.00
CA PRO A 29 -8.92 8.88 12.10
C PRO A 29 -7.68 9.71 12.48
N PRO A 30 -6.93 10.26 11.50
CA PRO A 30 -7.20 10.31 10.05
C PRO A 30 -6.72 9.07 9.25
N TRP A 31 -6.39 7.96 9.90
CA TRP A 31 -5.83 6.77 9.25
C TRP A 31 -6.92 5.88 8.65
N TYR A 32 -6.62 5.23 7.53
CA TYR A 32 -7.52 4.25 6.91
C TYR A 32 -6.76 3.22 6.06
N GLY A 33 -7.52 2.33 5.40
CA GLY A 33 -6.98 1.32 4.50
C GLY A 33 -6.40 0.08 5.20
N ARG A 34 -5.85 -0.83 4.40
CA ARG A 34 -5.30 -2.09 4.90
C ARG A 34 -4.16 -1.81 5.87
N LYS A 35 -4.30 -2.29 7.11
CA LYS A 35 -3.33 -2.11 8.20
C LYS A 35 -3.03 -0.64 8.54
N CYS A 36 -3.95 0.29 8.26
CA CYS A 36 -3.85 1.71 8.56
C CYS A 36 -2.62 2.40 7.93
N LEU A 37 -2.26 2.00 6.72
CA LEU A 37 -1.10 2.50 5.97
C LEU A 37 -1.42 3.71 5.07
N GLN A 38 -2.65 4.23 5.13
CA GLN A 38 -3.08 5.41 4.36
C GLN A 38 -3.49 6.52 5.33
N HIS A 39 -3.23 7.77 4.93
CA HIS A 39 -3.45 8.95 5.76
C HIS A 39 -4.35 9.96 5.04
N CYS A 40 -5.44 10.37 5.68
CA CYS A 40 -6.40 11.30 5.10
C CYS A 40 -5.81 12.71 4.95
N ASN A 41 -5.63 13.17 3.70
CA ASN A 41 -5.14 14.53 3.40
C ASN A 41 -6.25 15.42 2.82
N CYS A 42 -7.51 15.21 3.23
CA CYS A 42 -8.60 16.13 2.90
C CYS A 42 -8.46 17.43 3.72
N GLN A 43 -8.95 18.55 3.20
CA GLN A 43 -9.03 19.81 3.97
C GLN A 43 -9.91 19.67 5.22
N ASN A 44 -10.98 18.87 5.14
CA ASN A 44 -11.83 18.49 6.26
C ASN A 44 -11.53 17.02 6.61
N GLN A 45 -10.55 16.78 7.49
CA GLN A 45 -10.03 15.44 7.85
C GLN A 45 -11.09 14.43 8.37
N ALA A 46 -12.35 14.83 8.49
CA ALA A 46 -13.46 13.98 8.92
C ALA A 46 -14.03 13.04 7.83
N SER A 47 -13.76 13.30 6.54
CA SER A 47 -14.42 12.59 5.42
C SER A 47 -13.43 11.80 4.56
N CYS A 48 -12.89 10.69 5.07
CA CYS A 48 -12.17 9.70 4.28
C CYS A 48 -12.94 8.35 4.27
N PRO A 49 -12.89 7.56 3.18
CA PRO A 49 -11.96 7.63 2.04
C PRO A 49 -12.27 8.72 0.99
N SER A 50 -13.52 9.16 0.82
CA SER A 50 -13.87 10.14 -0.23
C SER A 50 -13.86 11.58 0.30
N CYS A 51 -12.92 12.40 -0.16
CA CYS A 51 -12.85 13.81 0.21
C CYS A 51 -13.90 14.64 -0.54
N ASP A 52 -15.02 14.97 0.11
CA ASP A 52 -16.12 15.73 -0.49
C ASP A 52 -15.75 17.18 -0.91
N TYR A 53 -14.71 17.77 -0.30
CA TYR A 53 -14.50 19.23 -0.35
C TYR A 53 -13.15 19.71 -0.91
N SER A 54 -12.19 18.82 -1.22
CA SER A 54 -10.82 19.05 -1.76
C SER A 54 -9.69 18.56 -0.85
N CYS A 55 -8.53 18.31 -1.47
CA CYS A 55 -7.29 17.95 -0.80
C CYS A 55 -6.58 19.16 -0.19
N ILE A 56 -5.79 18.92 0.85
CA ILE A 56 -4.81 19.91 1.30
C ILE A 56 -3.82 20.20 0.15
N PRO A 57 -3.27 21.42 0.05
CA PRO A 57 -2.30 21.76 -0.98
C PRO A 57 -1.14 20.76 -1.04
N GLY A 58 -0.77 20.35 -2.25
CA GLY A 58 0.29 19.36 -2.49
C GLY A 58 -0.20 17.91 -2.56
N TYR A 59 -1.49 17.65 -2.41
CA TYR A 59 -2.09 16.32 -2.59
C TYR A 59 -3.27 16.37 -3.56
N PHE A 60 -3.54 15.26 -4.24
CA PHE A 60 -4.68 15.13 -5.15
C PHE A 60 -5.22 13.68 -5.18
N THR A 61 -6.27 13.46 -5.99
CA THR A 61 -7.17 12.28 -6.07
C THR A 61 -8.34 12.30 -5.09
N LYS A 62 -9.32 11.43 -5.30
CA LYS A 62 -10.53 11.25 -4.48
C LYS A 62 -10.21 11.08 -2.99
N ASP A 63 -9.09 10.41 -2.68
CA ASP A 63 -8.68 10.11 -1.31
C ASP A 63 -7.44 10.91 -0.87
N CYS A 64 -6.96 11.85 -1.68
CA CYS A 64 -5.80 12.72 -1.41
C CYS A 64 -4.51 11.97 -1.01
N GLN A 65 -4.23 10.82 -1.62
CA GLN A 65 -3.05 10.00 -1.26
C GLN A 65 -1.78 10.35 -2.05
N TYR A 66 -1.93 10.94 -3.23
CA TYR A 66 -0.82 11.21 -4.11
C TYR A 66 -0.32 12.62 -3.91
N SER A 67 1.00 12.76 -3.78
CA SER A 67 1.65 14.07 -3.79
C SER A 67 1.56 14.66 -5.20
N ASP A 68 1.27 15.95 -5.29
CA ASP A 68 1.20 16.69 -6.55
C ASP A 68 2.49 17.48 -6.79
N VAL A 69 3.29 17.02 -7.76
CA VAL A 69 4.58 17.68 -8.13
C VAL A 69 4.36 19.08 -8.69
N MET A 70 3.15 19.40 -9.14
CA MET A 70 2.82 20.74 -9.62
C MET A 70 2.90 21.80 -8.51
N GLN A 71 2.65 21.42 -7.25
CA GLN A 71 2.66 22.33 -6.10
C GLN A 71 4.07 22.54 -5.52
N GLU A 72 5.07 21.85 -6.03
CA GLU A 72 6.44 22.07 -5.60
C GLU A 72 6.95 23.40 -6.15
N ASN A 73 7.61 24.18 -5.27
CA ASN A 73 8.12 25.54 -5.52
C ASN A 73 9.13 25.55 -6.66
N SER A 74 8.67 25.45 -7.91
CA SER A 74 9.52 25.36 -9.08
C SER A 74 8.78 25.05 -10.38
N THR A 75 7.71 24.26 -10.34
CA THR A 75 7.08 23.77 -11.57
C THR A 75 6.36 24.91 -12.27
N THR A 76 6.62 25.08 -13.57
CA THR A 76 5.99 26.11 -14.38
C THR A 76 5.15 25.49 -15.48
N VAL A 77 4.04 26.15 -15.81
CA VAL A 77 3.12 25.71 -16.86
C VAL A 77 3.03 26.82 -17.90
N ARG A 78 3.07 26.42 -19.17
CA ARG A 78 2.98 27.32 -20.31
C ARG A 78 1.94 26.81 -21.30
N GLY A 79 0.99 27.67 -21.63
CA GLY A 79 0.04 27.43 -22.71
C GLY A 79 0.54 27.94 -24.07
N PRO A 80 -0.25 27.81 -25.13
CA PRO A 80 0.14 28.23 -26.50
C PRO A 80 0.40 29.73 -26.63
N SER A 81 -0.25 30.56 -25.81
CA SER A 81 -0.05 32.01 -25.74
C SER A 81 1.33 32.41 -25.22
N GLY A 82 2.10 31.47 -24.67
CA GLY A 82 3.50 31.62 -24.38
C GLY A 82 3.84 32.23 -23.02
N ASN A 83 2.87 32.69 -22.24
CA ASN A 83 3.10 33.19 -20.89
C ASN A 83 3.19 32.03 -19.89
N TYR A 84 4.25 32.05 -19.08
CA TYR A 84 4.39 31.15 -17.94
C TYR A 84 3.57 31.71 -16.78
N GLU A 85 2.65 30.90 -16.25
CA GLU A 85 2.00 31.21 -14.98
C GLU A 85 2.65 30.36 -13.90
N SER A 86 2.97 30.98 -12.76
CA SER A 86 3.35 30.23 -11.56
C SER A 86 2.13 29.45 -11.14
N TYR A 87 2.22 28.12 -11.18
CA TYR A 87 1.12 27.27 -10.74
C TYR A 87 0.97 27.45 -9.23
N THR A 88 -0.07 28.16 -8.82
CA THR A 88 -0.45 28.32 -7.41
C THR A 88 -1.87 27.77 -7.25
N GLN A 89 -2.04 26.76 -6.40
CA GLN A 89 -3.35 26.26 -5.95
C GLN A 89 -4.21 25.47 -6.95
N GLY A 90 -3.63 24.75 -7.92
CA GLY A 90 -4.44 23.74 -8.62
C GLY A 90 -5.28 24.24 -9.79
N LEU A 91 -5.47 25.56 -9.90
CA LEU A 91 -6.34 26.18 -10.88
C LEU A 91 -5.51 26.86 -11.97
N ILE A 92 -5.71 26.38 -13.19
CA ILE A 92 -5.19 27.02 -14.39
C ILE A 92 -6.37 27.75 -15.02
N ARG A 93 -6.31 29.08 -15.16
CA ARG A 93 -7.35 29.84 -15.85
C ARG A 93 -6.84 30.25 -17.24
N GLY A 94 -7.71 30.20 -18.24
CA GLY A 94 -7.40 30.71 -19.57
C GLY A 94 -6.54 29.79 -20.46
N MET A 95 -6.27 28.54 -20.06
CA MET A 95 -5.73 27.53 -20.97
C MET A 95 -6.88 26.76 -21.62
N ASP A 96 -7.26 27.18 -22.82
CA ASP A 96 -8.32 26.56 -23.61
C ASP A 96 -7.79 25.77 -24.81
N THR A 97 -6.49 25.85 -25.10
CA THR A 97 -5.85 25.31 -26.30
C THR A 97 -4.54 24.59 -25.98
N SER A 98 -4.17 23.63 -26.84
CA SER A 98 -2.92 22.87 -26.75
C SER A 98 -1.83 23.43 -27.70
N PRO A 99 -0.53 23.19 -27.45
CA PRO A 99 0.06 22.36 -26.40
C PRO A 99 0.11 23.00 -25.02
N LEU A 100 0.04 22.16 -23.99
CA LEU A 100 0.39 22.47 -22.61
C LEU A 100 1.82 22.01 -22.35
N GLU A 101 2.73 22.93 -22.08
CA GLU A 101 4.11 22.64 -21.68
C GLU A 101 4.24 22.75 -20.15
N ILE A 102 4.61 21.64 -19.51
CA ILE A 102 4.93 21.55 -18.09
C ILE A 102 6.45 21.45 -17.99
N ASN A 103 7.07 22.35 -17.25
CA ASN A 103 8.52 22.39 -17.05
C ASN A 103 8.84 22.20 -15.57
N PHE A 104 9.53 21.10 -15.27
CA PHE A 104 10.00 20.77 -13.93
C PHE A 104 11.40 21.35 -13.73
N ASN A 105 11.66 22.02 -12.61
CA ASN A 105 13.00 22.56 -12.35
C ASN A 105 14.04 21.48 -12.04
N HIS A 106 13.57 20.28 -11.72
CA HIS A 106 14.41 19.13 -11.44
C HIS A 106 13.91 17.94 -12.26
N GLU A 107 14.79 16.95 -12.41
CA GLU A 107 14.42 15.66 -12.98
C GLU A 107 13.35 15.00 -12.11
N THR A 108 12.17 14.76 -12.69
CA THR A 108 11.00 14.21 -12.00
C THR A 108 10.65 12.85 -12.57
N PHE A 109 10.38 11.87 -11.71
CA PHE A 109 9.78 10.60 -12.17
C PHE A 109 8.34 10.85 -12.58
N PHE A 110 8.09 10.81 -13.88
CA PHE A 110 6.76 10.92 -14.43
C PHE A 110 6.13 9.52 -14.55
N THR A 111 5.01 9.34 -13.87
CA THR A 111 4.21 8.11 -13.92
C THR A 111 2.86 8.38 -14.57
N TRP A 112 2.10 9.32 -14.02
CA TRP A 112 0.80 9.71 -14.55
C TRP A 112 0.41 11.13 -14.12
N MET A 113 -0.58 11.69 -14.80
CA MET A 113 -1.19 12.98 -14.48
C MET A 113 -2.70 12.93 -14.67
N THR A 114 -3.41 13.88 -14.08
CA THR A 114 -4.83 14.14 -14.34
C THR A 114 -5.03 15.54 -14.87
N LEU A 115 -5.78 15.67 -15.95
CA LEU A 115 -6.29 16.94 -16.47
C LEU A 115 -7.81 16.95 -16.33
N CYS A 116 -8.36 17.92 -15.60
CA CYS A 116 -9.81 18.10 -15.50
C CYS A 116 -10.23 19.37 -16.21
N PHE A 117 -11.36 19.32 -16.93
CA PHE A 117 -11.80 20.39 -17.80
C PHE A 117 -13.15 20.98 -17.34
N GLU A 118 -13.36 22.26 -17.65
CA GLU A 118 -14.64 22.94 -17.49
C GLU A 118 -15.41 22.83 -18.80
N THR A 119 -16.21 21.76 -18.94
CA THR A 119 -17.00 21.49 -20.14
C THR A 119 -18.28 20.72 -19.78
N ASN A 120 -19.34 20.97 -20.54
CA ASN A 120 -20.57 20.15 -20.51
C ASN A 120 -20.59 19.12 -21.66
N VAL A 121 -19.61 19.18 -22.56
CA VAL A 121 -19.50 18.30 -23.72
C VAL A 121 -18.56 17.15 -23.37
N PRO A 122 -18.90 15.90 -23.76
CA PRO A 122 -17.99 14.77 -23.66
C PRO A 122 -16.65 15.09 -24.33
N ILE A 123 -15.56 14.73 -23.66
CA ILE A 123 -14.21 14.98 -24.17
C ILE A 123 -13.87 13.86 -25.16
N GLU A 124 -13.41 14.20 -26.37
CA GLU A 124 -12.93 13.20 -27.32
C GLU A 124 -11.50 12.78 -26.95
N TYR A 125 -11.39 11.67 -26.24
CA TYR A 125 -10.14 11.24 -25.61
C TYR A 125 -9.10 10.77 -26.60
N ALA A 126 -9.51 10.25 -27.76
CA ALA A 126 -8.61 9.88 -28.85
C ALA A 126 -7.70 11.06 -29.27
N SER A 127 -8.14 12.30 -29.04
CA SER A 127 -7.38 13.50 -29.36
C SER A 127 -6.16 13.77 -28.47
N PHE A 128 -6.06 13.13 -27.31
CA PHE A 128 -4.97 13.38 -26.37
C PHE A 128 -3.68 12.65 -26.77
N SER A 129 -2.56 13.36 -26.71
CA SER A 129 -1.22 12.77 -26.81
C SER A 129 -0.25 13.43 -25.83
N LEU A 130 0.78 12.68 -25.46
CA LEU A 130 1.77 13.05 -24.45
C LEU A 130 3.16 12.89 -25.04
N ASN A 131 3.94 13.96 -25.07
CA ASN A 131 5.36 13.91 -25.36
C ASN A 131 6.15 14.34 -24.13
N VAL A 132 7.32 13.76 -23.92
CA VAL A 132 8.17 14.10 -22.78
C VAL A 132 9.58 14.41 -23.22
N SER A 133 10.28 15.24 -22.47
CA SER A 133 11.72 15.45 -22.61
C SER A 133 12.42 14.80 -21.43
N THR A 134 13.25 13.80 -21.72
CA THR A 134 14.06 13.08 -20.73
C THR A 134 15.39 13.81 -20.51
N SER A 135 16.00 13.61 -19.35
CA SER A 135 17.34 14.14 -19.10
C SER A 135 18.38 13.37 -19.90
N LEU A 136 19.22 14.10 -20.65
CA LEU A 136 20.34 13.60 -21.46
C LEU A 136 21.37 12.77 -20.67
N LYS A 137 21.34 12.79 -19.33
CA LYS A 137 22.36 12.13 -18.48
C LYS A 137 22.20 10.62 -18.38
N LEU A 138 21.02 10.08 -18.65
CA LEU A 138 20.84 8.65 -18.83
C LEU A 138 20.72 8.42 -20.33
N ASN A 139 21.42 7.41 -20.86
CA ASN A 139 21.30 6.93 -22.25
C ASN A 139 19.91 6.33 -22.49
N VAL A 140 18.87 7.14 -22.31
CA VAL A 140 17.49 6.84 -22.62
C VAL A 140 17.33 7.26 -24.07
N ASP A 141 17.08 6.27 -24.92
CA ASP A 141 16.94 6.46 -26.36
C ASP A 141 15.96 7.63 -26.60
N PRO A 142 16.33 8.70 -27.33
CA PRO A 142 15.46 9.86 -27.56
C PRO A 142 14.10 9.50 -28.19
N ASP A 143 13.95 8.28 -28.73
CA ASP A 143 12.70 7.73 -29.25
C ASP A 143 11.84 7.00 -28.20
N THR A 144 12.25 6.94 -26.93
CA THR A 144 11.39 6.45 -25.83
C THR A 144 10.37 7.51 -25.43
N ASN A 145 9.39 7.70 -26.31
CA ASN A 145 8.12 8.33 -25.95
C ASN A 145 7.45 7.52 -24.83
N CYS A 146 6.63 8.18 -24.00
CA CYS A 146 5.64 7.46 -23.19
C CYS A 146 4.80 6.62 -24.15
N GLY A 147 5.03 5.31 -24.19
CA GLY A 147 4.61 4.45 -25.30
C GLY A 147 3.15 4.60 -25.70
N GLU A 148 2.28 3.77 -25.13
CA GLU A 148 0.83 3.97 -25.24
C GLU A 148 0.36 4.75 -24.02
N VAL A 149 -0.23 5.92 -24.25
CA VAL A 149 -0.81 6.71 -23.17
C VAL A 149 -2.15 6.08 -22.82
N SER A 150 -2.20 5.32 -21.72
CA SER A 150 -3.48 4.83 -21.19
C SER A 150 -4.32 6.04 -20.77
N LYS A 151 -5.55 6.09 -21.26
CA LYS A 151 -6.50 7.19 -21.05
C LYS A 151 -7.64 6.66 -20.21
N LEU A 152 -7.74 7.11 -18.96
CA LEU A 152 -8.74 6.58 -18.03
C LEU A 152 -9.83 7.62 -17.78
N PHE A 153 -11.08 7.13 -17.81
CA PHE A 153 -12.27 7.93 -17.57
C PHE A 153 -12.58 7.98 -16.09
N LEU A 154 -12.78 9.19 -15.59
CA LEU A 154 -13.43 9.39 -14.31
C LEU A 154 -14.87 9.82 -14.60
N ASN A 155 -15.81 8.87 -14.51
CA ASN A 155 -17.22 9.00 -14.92
C ASN A 155 -17.94 10.26 -14.40
N GLU A 156 -17.42 10.91 -13.36
CA GLU A 156 -18.08 12.01 -12.68
C GLU A 156 -17.46 13.40 -12.90
N SER A 157 -16.37 13.55 -13.68
CA SER A 157 -15.55 14.77 -13.51
C SER A 157 -14.93 15.43 -14.75
N HIS A 158 -15.26 15.01 -15.98
CA HIS A 158 -14.64 15.57 -17.21
C HIS A 158 -13.11 15.61 -17.09
N CYS A 159 -12.54 14.56 -16.48
CA CYS A 159 -11.12 14.42 -16.25
C CYS A 159 -10.55 13.33 -17.14
N VAL A 160 -9.31 13.54 -17.59
CA VAL A 160 -8.51 12.60 -18.35
C VAL A 160 -7.29 12.26 -17.52
N VAL A 161 -7.08 10.97 -17.27
CA VAL A 161 -5.82 10.48 -16.70
C VAL A 161 -4.90 10.08 -17.84
N LEU A 162 -3.70 10.66 -17.89
CA LEU A 162 -2.67 10.27 -18.85
C LEU A 162 -1.56 9.54 -18.09
N ARG A 163 -1.35 8.28 -18.43
CA ARG A 163 -0.33 7.42 -17.83
C ARG A 163 0.82 7.16 -18.80
N CYS A 164 2.02 7.08 -18.27
CA CYS A 164 3.23 6.79 -19.04
C CYS A 164 3.87 5.49 -18.57
N GLU A 165 3.94 4.52 -19.48
CA GLU A 165 4.64 3.27 -19.22
C GLU A 165 5.70 3.03 -20.31
N PRO A 166 6.98 2.85 -19.93
CA PRO A 166 7.51 2.72 -18.57
C PRO A 166 7.75 4.09 -17.88
N TYR A 167 7.90 4.14 -16.55
CA TYR A 167 8.10 5.40 -15.81
C TYR A 167 9.36 6.17 -16.21
N LEU A 168 9.23 7.40 -16.69
CA LEU A 168 10.36 8.15 -17.26
C LEU A 168 10.84 9.23 -16.29
N LEU A 169 12.15 9.49 -16.29
CA LEU A 169 12.73 10.64 -15.61
C LEU A 169 12.73 11.83 -16.58
N VAL A 170 11.86 12.79 -16.34
CA VAL A 170 11.56 13.88 -17.29
C VAL A 170 11.91 15.24 -16.69
N THR A 171 12.23 16.19 -17.57
CA THR A 171 12.37 17.61 -17.21
C THR A 171 11.23 18.44 -17.80
N LYS A 172 10.63 17.97 -18.90
CA LYS A 172 9.47 18.60 -19.53
C LYS A 172 8.44 17.58 -19.96
N VAL A 173 7.19 17.99 -19.92
CA VAL A 173 6.06 17.23 -20.44
C VAL A 173 5.21 18.15 -21.31
N PHE A 174 4.82 17.64 -22.48
CA PHE A 174 3.98 18.32 -23.46
C PHE A 174 2.69 17.52 -23.63
N VAL A 175 1.55 18.15 -23.38
CA VAL A 175 0.23 17.53 -23.58
C VAL A 175 -0.46 18.22 -24.75
N TYR A 176 -0.96 17.41 -25.68
CA TYR A 176 -1.73 17.87 -26.83
C TYR A 176 -3.14 17.32 -26.77
N TRP A 177 -4.13 18.13 -27.15
CA TRP A 177 -5.54 17.73 -27.35
C TRP A 177 -6.17 18.56 -28.46
N GLN A 178 -7.29 18.10 -29.00
CA GLN A 178 -8.05 18.80 -30.03
C GLN A 178 -9.21 19.61 -29.43
N GLY A 179 -9.55 20.72 -30.09
CA GLY A 179 -10.66 21.59 -29.68
C GLY A 179 -10.27 22.68 -28.68
N LYS A 180 -11.25 23.53 -28.36
CA LYS A 180 -11.14 24.57 -27.35
C LYS A 180 -11.86 24.12 -26.08
N ILE A 181 -11.11 23.59 -25.12
CA ILE A 181 -11.64 23.07 -23.86
C ILE A 181 -10.85 23.70 -22.73
N GLN A 182 -11.53 24.41 -21.83
CA GLN A 182 -10.89 25.11 -20.74
C GLN A 182 -10.39 24.11 -19.68
N LEU A 183 -9.08 24.07 -19.46
CA LEU A 183 -8.48 23.31 -18.38
C LEU A 183 -8.88 23.93 -17.04
N ARG A 184 -9.40 23.13 -16.11
CA ARG A 184 -9.82 23.54 -14.76
C ARG A 184 -8.74 23.22 -13.74
N SER A 185 -8.20 22.00 -13.79
CA SER A 185 -7.12 21.56 -12.91
C SER A 185 -6.17 20.61 -13.62
N LEU A 186 -4.92 20.62 -13.17
CA LEU A 186 -3.84 19.77 -13.65
C LEU A 186 -3.09 19.25 -12.44
N ASN A 187 -2.94 17.95 -12.30
CA ASN A 187 -2.15 17.35 -11.21
C ASN A 187 -1.18 16.33 -11.79
N VAL A 188 0.05 16.30 -11.28
CA VAL A 188 1.08 15.34 -11.72
C VAL A 188 1.50 14.50 -10.53
N SER A 189 1.42 13.17 -10.67
CA SER A 189 1.78 12.26 -9.59
C SER A 189 3.25 12.40 -9.22
N GLY A 190 3.49 12.67 -7.94
CA GLY A 190 4.78 12.53 -7.28
C GLY A 190 4.90 11.24 -6.47
N GLY A 191 3.92 10.35 -6.58
CA GLY A 191 3.82 9.12 -5.80
C GLY A 191 2.94 9.25 -4.56
N ALA A 192 2.55 8.09 -4.00
CA ALA A 192 1.96 7.98 -2.68
C ALA A 192 3.04 7.81 -1.61
N ASN A 193 2.79 8.30 -0.39
CA ASN A 193 3.73 8.15 0.72
C ASN A 193 3.68 6.73 1.30
N MET A 194 4.69 5.92 0.95
CA MET A 194 4.80 4.53 1.39
C MET A 194 5.48 4.39 2.76
N ALA A 195 6.00 5.47 3.34
CA ALA A 195 6.63 5.45 4.66
C ALA A 195 5.63 5.32 5.81
N LEU A 196 4.35 5.62 5.57
CA LEU A 196 3.30 5.70 6.58
C LEU A 196 3.22 4.44 7.46
N LYS A 197 3.33 4.62 8.78
CA LYS A 197 3.26 3.55 9.80
C LYS A 197 4.22 2.37 9.57
N GLN A 198 5.33 2.59 8.86
CA GLN A 198 6.37 1.59 8.67
C GLN A 198 7.28 1.47 9.93
N ASP A 199 8.13 0.44 9.97
CA ASP A 199 9.03 0.23 11.12
C ASP A 199 10.20 1.21 11.06
N VAL A 200 10.43 1.96 12.14
CA VAL A 200 11.54 2.91 12.25
C VAL A 200 12.45 2.50 13.39
N ARG A 201 13.74 2.34 13.09
CA ARG A 201 14.77 2.00 14.09
C ARG A 201 15.81 3.10 14.19
N LEU A 202 16.22 3.37 15.42
CA LEU A 202 17.28 4.32 15.75
C LEU A 202 18.48 3.55 16.29
N ASP A 203 19.70 4.00 15.97
CA ASP A 203 20.94 3.37 16.46
C ASP A 203 21.06 3.41 17.99
N VAL A 204 20.50 4.44 18.62
CA VAL A 204 20.44 4.57 20.08
C VAL A 204 19.03 4.98 20.45
N LYS A 205 18.34 4.11 21.19
CA LYS A 205 17.06 4.48 21.82
C LYS A 205 17.32 5.61 22.81
N SER A 206 16.72 6.77 22.57
CA SER A 206 16.61 7.78 23.61
C SER A 206 15.88 7.16 24.81
N LYS A 207 16.36 7.44 26.03
CA LYS A 207 15.62 7.07 27.26
C LYS A 207 14.37 7.90 27.45
N ASP A 208 14.19 8.95 26.66
CA ASP A 208 13.03 9.81 26.66
C ASP A 208 11.83 9.09 26.01
N PRO A 209 10.80 8.71 26.79
CA PRO A 209 9.63 8.01 26.28
C PRO A 209 8.82 8.86 25.28
N ASN A 210 9.02 10.18 25.27
CA ASN A 210 8.36 11.08 24.31
C ASN A 210 9.01 11.05 22.91
N ARG A 211 10.01 10.20 22.68
CA ARG A 211 10.72 10.09 21.40
C ARG A 211 10.43 8.76 20.71
N ASN A 212 9.17 8.54 20.39
CA ASN A 212 8.75 7.37 19.62
C ASN A 212 9.28 7.47 18.19
N PRO A 213 10.09 6.52 17.69
CA PRO A 213 10.57 6.54 16.31
C PRO A 213 9.45 6.54 15.26
N SER A 214 8.24 6.09 15.62
CA SER A 214 7.11 6.10 14.68
C SER A 214 6.62 7.50 14.32
N TYR A 215 7.04 8.54 15.06
CA TYR A 215 6.66 9.94 14.77
C TYR A 215 7.24 10.46 13.47
N VAL A 216 8.29 9.84 12.92
CA VAL A 216 8.86 10.28 11.63
C VAL A 216 8.23 9.59 10.43
N VAL A 217 7.10 8.92 10.62
CA VAL A 217 6.35 8.21 9.56
C VAL A 217 4.85 8.27 9.83
N ASP A 218 4.40 9.34 10.47
CA ASP A 218 3.00 9.55 10.82
C ASP A 218 2.35 10.77 10.16
N GLN A 219 3.08 11.50 9.32
CA GLN A 219 2.53 12.66 8.63
C GLN A 219 1.97 13.76 9.56
N ASP A 220 2.42 13.79 10.82
CA ASP A 220 2.16 14.86 11.78
C ASP A 220 3.44 15.67 12.05
N TYR A 221 3.55 16.80 11.35
CA TYR A 221 4.71 17.69 11.47
C TYR A 221 4.82 18.41 12.84
N GLY A 222 3.84 18.26 13.73
CA GLY A 222 3.89 18.74 15.10
C GLY A 222 4.66 17.80 16.04
N THR A 223 4.85 16.54 15.64
CA THR A 223 5.64 15.56 16.39
C THR A 223 7.06 15.46 15.85
N THR A 224 8.00 14.97 16.66
CA THR A 224 9.37 14.75 16.21
C THR A 224 9.97 13.51 16.85
N ALA A 225 10.83 12.81 16.12
CA ALA A 225 11.73 11.82 16.71
C ALA A 225 13.19 12.27 16.58
N THR A 226 14.00 11.92 17.58
CA THR A 226 15.42 12.32 17.63
C THR A 226 16.31 11.11 17.85
N SER A 227 17.24 10.90 16.92
CA SER A 227 18.36 9.98 17.04
C SER A 227 19.57 10.73 17.61
N GLN A 228 20.30 10.12 18.54
CA GLN A 228 21.47 10.76 19.16
C GLN A 228 22.55 9.72 19.43
N HIS A 229 23.80 10.03 19.09
CA HIS A 229 24.92 9.14 19.39
C HIS A 229 26.16 9.93 19.81
N LYS A 230 26.88 9.46 20.83
CA LYS A 230 28.07 10.17 21.38
C LYS A 230 29.24 10.21 20.39
N THR A 231 29.58 9.05 19.82
CA THR A 231 30.79 8.88 19.00
C THR A 231 30.57 8.74 17.50
N ARG A 232 29.37 8.37 17.05
CA ARG A 232 29.01 8.15 15.63
C ARG A 232 27.96 9.17 15.19
N LEU A 233 27.76 9.30 13.88
CA LEU A 233 26.64 10.07 13.36
C LEU A 233 25.32 9.38 13.76
N PRO A 234 24.31 10.14 14.21
CA PRO A 234 22.94 9.64 14.37
C PRO A 234 22.39 9.01 13.10
N VAL A 235 21.56 7.99 13.28
CA VAL A 235 20.98 7.21 12.18
C VAL A 235 19.50 6.95 12.42
N PHE A 236 18.72 7.05 11.35
CA PHE A 236 17.37 6.51 11.21
C PHE A 236 17.38 5.38 10.17
N HIS A 237 16.73 4.28 10.49
CA HIS A 237 16.44 3.19 9.57
C HIS A 237 14.93 3.09 9.38
N VAL A 238 14.45 3.39 8.18
CA VAL A 238 13.05 3.13 7.80
C VAL A 238 13.03 1.78 7.09
N ILE A 239 12.27 0.84 7.64
CA ILE A 239 12.13 -0.53 7.14
C ILE A 239 10.69 -0.67 6.63
N LEU A 240 10.58 -0.73 5.32
CA LEU A 240 9.32 -0.95 4.63
C LEU A 240 8.92 -2.41 4.77
N ARG A 241 7.62 -2.68 4.78
CA ARG A 241 7.09 -4.05 4.78
C ARG A 241 7.50 -4.78 3.51
N GLU A 242 7.37 -4.12 2.37
CA GLU A 242 7.73 -4.64 1.06
C GLU A 242 8.76 -3.78 0.35
N ALA A 243 9.47 -4.40 -0.58
CA ALA A 243 10.42 -3.70 -1.42
C ALA A 243 9.68 -2.95 -2.55
N ILE A 244 9.78 -1.62 -2.55
CA ILE A 244 9.07 -0.72 -3.49
C ILE A 244 10.05 0.07 -4.35
N TRP A 245 9.59 0.61 -5.48
CA TRP A 245 10.39 1.48 -6.34
C TRP A 245 10.38 2.91 -5.82
N ILE A 246 11.46 3.32 -5.14
CA ILE A 246 11.53 4.66 -4.56
C ILE A 246 11.79 5.68 -5.66
N GLN A 247 10.93 6.68 -5.75
CA GLN A 247 11.09 7.80 -6.70
C GLN A 247 11.75 9.00 -5.99
N ARG A 248 11.24 9.32 -4.80
CA ARG A 248 11.66 10.49 -4.04
C ARG A 248 11.60 10.21 -2.54
N ILE A 249 12.54 10.79 -1.81
CA ILE A 249 12.54 10.82 -0.34
C ILE A 249 12.55 12.28 0.09
N VAL A 250 11.67 12.64 1.03
CA VAL A 250 11.62 13.99 1.61
C VAL A 250 11.80 13.88 3.11
N LEU A 251 12.77 14.61 3.65
CA LEU A 251 13.03 14.66 5.09
C LEU A 251 12.53 16.00 5.64
N VAL A 252 11.67 15.96 6.65
CA VAL A 252 11.07 17.16 7.25
C VAL A 252 11.78 17.45 8.58
N THR A 253 12.33 18.66 8.73
CA THR A 253 13.12 19.07 9.89
C THR A 253 12.72 20.45 10.38
N ALA A 254 12.89 20.75 11.67
CA ALA A 254 12.69 22.09 12.21
C ALA A 254 13.84 23.08 11.91
N SER A 255 14.97 22.61 11.35
CA SER A 255 16.16 23.41 11.07
C SER A 255 16.60 23.23 9.61
N LYS A 256 16.85 24.34 8.93
CA LYS A 256 17.38 24.36 7.56
C LYS A 256 18.76 23.71 7.46
N GLU A 257 19.60 23.91 8.47
CA GLU A 257 20.96 23.40 8.46
C GLU A 257 21.01 21.98 9.02
N VAL A 258 21.39 21.03 8.17
CA VAL A 258 21.65 19.63 8.54
C VAL A 258 23.04 19.26 8.02
N HIS A 259 23.97 19.05 8.94
CA HIS A 259 25.36 18.73 8.60
C HIS A 259 25.52 17.24 8.34
N ASN A 260 26.34 16.90 7.34
CA ASN A 260 26.63 15.51 6.93
C ASN A 260 25.35 14.71 6.65
N LEU A 261 24.32 15.38 6.10
CA LEU A 261 23.07 14.73 5.72
C LEU A 261 23.33 13.79 4.55
N SER A 262 23.09 12.50 4.77
CA SER A 262 23.18 11.46 3.75
C SER A 262 21.97 10.54 3.87
N VAL A 263 21.42 10.20 2.71
CA VAL A 263 20.41 9.16 2.55
C VAL A 263 21.07 8.01 1.80
N GLN A 264 20.83 6.79 2.26
CA GLN A 264 21.29 5.54 1.66
C GLN A 264 20.08 4.61 1.55
N VAL A 265 19.96 3.92 0.42
CA VAL A 265 18.84 3.02 0.14
C VAL A 265 19.45 1.68 -0.23
N PHE A 266 18.92 0.65 0.38
CA PHE A 266 19.37 -0.71 0.16
C PHE A 266 18.65 -1.28 -1.06
N ASP A 267 19.38 -1.57 -2.13
CA ASP A 267 18.81 -2.20 -3.31
C ASP A 267 18.56 -3.68 -3.03
N ASP A 268 17.28 -4.06 -3.00
CA ASP A 268 16.85 -5.41 -2.65
C ASP A 268 17.31 -6.44 -3.71
N LEU A 269 17.45 -6.02 -4.96
CA LEU A 269 17.85 -6.89 -6.07
C LEU A 269 19.34 -7.20 -6.03
N SER A 270 20.18 -6.17 -5.86
CA SER A 270 21.64 -6.34 -5.81
C SER A 270 22.14 -6.74 -4.42
N LYS A 271 21.30 -6.63 -3.38
CA LYS A 271 21.67 -6.76 -1.97
C LYS A 271 22.82 -5.83 -1.56
N ALA A 272 23.05 -4.78 -2.34
CA ALA A 272 24.06 -3.78 -2.08
C ALA A 272 23.39 -2.53 -1.48
N THR A 273 24.04 -1.94 -0.49
CA THR A 273 23.83 -0.52 -0.20
C THR A 273 24.43 0.27 -1.34
N ASP A 274 23.58 0.84 -2.18
CA ASP A 274 24.04 1.70 -3.26
C ASP A 274 24.27 3.13 -2.77
N ALA A 275 25.07 3.87 -3.54
CA ALA A 275 25.68 5.16 -3.20
C ALA A 275 24.70 6.25 -2.73
N ASP A 276 25.25 7.23 -2.00
CA ASP A 276 24.54 8.37 -1.41
C ASP A 276 23.69 9.15 -2.44
N TYR A 277 22.48 9.54 -2.03
CA TYR A 277 21.56 10.30 -2.88
C TYR A 277 21.99 11.75 -3.10
N SER A 278 21.63 12.29 -4.26
CA SER A 278 21.82 13.71 -4.58
C SER A 278 20.78 14.55 -3.83
N TYR A 279 21.25 15.35 -2.87
CA TYR A 279 20.47 16.41 -2.25
C TYR A 279 20.13 17.48 -3.29
N LEU A 280 18.86 17.88 -3.36
CA LEU A 280 18.40 18.82 -4.38
C LEU A 280 18.24 20.22 -3.81
N VAL A 281 17.35 20.32 -2.83
CA VAL A 281 16.81 21.58 -2.35
C VAL A 281 16.22 21.39 -0.96
N ALA A 282 16.34 22.44 -0.15
CA ALA A 282 15.53 22.62 1.06
C ALA A 282 14.51 23.72 0.79
N THR A 283 13.22 23.38 0.93
CA THR A 283 12.13 24.35 0.91
C THR A 283 11.60 24.57 2.32
N GLU A 284 11.13 25.78 2.61
CA GLU A 284 10.55 26.14 3.89
C GLU A 284 9.02 26.21 3.77
N HIS A 285 8.31 25.57 4.69
CA HIS A 285 6.87 25.58 4.76
C HIS A 285 6.42 25.37 6.23
N ASP A 286 5.57 26.27 6.74
CA ASP A 286 5.00 26.20 8.09
C ASP A 286 6.02 25.94 9.23
N ASN A 287 7.15 26.66 9.20
CA ASN A 287 8.29 26.53 10.13
C ASN A 287 9.09 25.21 10.02
N ASN A 288 8.76 24.36 9.04
CA ASN A 288 9.50 23.16 8.72
C ASN A 288 10.31 23.33 7.44
N PHE A 289 11.40 22.60 7.35
CA PHE A 289 12.28 22.53 6.19
C PHE A 289 12.20 21.13 5.58
N PHE A 290 11.86 21.09 4.30
CA PHE A 290 11.67 19.89 3.49
C PHE A 290 12.89 19.67 2.63
N HIS A 291 13.69 18.66 2.96
CA HIS A 291 14.90 18.27 2.25
C HIS A 291 14.58 17.15 1.26
N SER A 292 14.56 17.46 -0.02
CA SER A 292 14.19 16.52 -1.08
C SER A 292 15.40 15.81 -1.69
N PHE A 293 15.26 14.50 -1.91
CA PHE A 293 16.25 13.61 -2.53
C PHE A 293 15.59 12.81 -3.65
N TYR A 294 16.20 12.82 -4.84
CA TYR A 294 15.77 11.98 -5.97
C TYR A 294 16.63 10.75 -6.11
N VAL A 295 16.01 9.65 -6.54
CA VAL A 295 16.67 8.37 -6.78
C VAL A 295 16.97 8.23 -8.28
N PRO A 296 18.18 8.60 -8.76
CA PRO A 296 18.42 8.77 -10.20
C PRO A 296 18.28 7.47 -11.01
N SER A 297 18.41 6.31 -10.35
CA SER A 297 18.14 5.01 -10.94
C SER A 297 16.89 4.41 -10.30
N ARG A 298 16.11 3.66 -11.06
CA ARG A 298 15.01 2.89 -10.47
C ARG A 298 15.61 1.92 -9.44
N LYS A 299 15.36 2.17 -8.16
CA LYS A 299 15.80 1.31 -7.06
C LYS A 299 14.61 0.73 -6.33
N ARG A 300 14.57 -0.61 -6.31
CA ARG A 300 13.61 -1.34 -5.49
C ARG A 300 14.23 -1.56 -4.11
N SER A 301 13.60 -1.06 -3.06
CA SER A 301 14.17 -1.10 -1.72
C SER A 301 13.15 -1.37 -0.65
N LYS A 302 13.59 -2.12 0.36
CA LYS A 302 12.87 -2.36 1.61
C LYS A 302 13.44 -1.54 2.78
N LYS A 303 14.61 -0.94 2.63
CA LYS A 303 15.35 -0.32 3.73
C LYS A 303 16.04 0.96 3.31
N ILE A 304 15.68 2.03 4.01
CA ILE A 304 16.26 3.36 3.86
C ILE A 304 17.03 3.67 5.14
N LYS A 305 18.22 4.26 5.00
CA LYS A 305 19.07 4.72 6.09
C LYS A 305 19.34 6.20 5.89
N VAL A 306 19.06 6.99 6.92
CA VAL A 306 19.31 8.43 6.93
C VAL A 306 20.30 8.74 8.04
N THR A 307 21.34 9.51 7.72
CA THR A 307 22.38 9.93 8.67
C THR A 307 22.61 11.44 8.56
N GLY A 308 23.04 12.06 9.65
CA GLY A 308 23.29 13.50 9.69
C GLY A 308 23.22 14.07 11.09
N VAL A 309 23.37 15.39 11.21
CA VAL A 309 23.29 16.12 12.48
C VAL A 309 22.68 17.50 12.23
N ASN A 310 21.56 17.81 12.87
CA ASN A 310 20.98 19.16 12.89
C ASN A 310 21.14 19.87 14.25
N ASN A 311 21.68 19.19 15.27
CA ASN A 311 22.16 19.80 16.50
C ASN A 311 23.59 19.34 16.81
N ILE A 312 24.57 20.15 16.43
CA ILE A 312 26.00 19.83 16.58
C ILE A 312 26.37 19.63 18.05
N LYS A 313 25.86 20.48 18.95
CA LYS A 313 26.19 20.43 20.39
C LYS A 313 25.79 19.10 21.02
N GLN A 314 24.63 18.59 20.65
CA GLN A 314 24.10 17.33 21.16
C GLN A 314 24.49 16.12 20.29
N ARG A 315 25.09 16.35 19.11
CA ARG A 315 25.28 15.34 18.05
C ARG A 315 24.01 14.53 17.83
N SER A 316 22.91 15.23 17.58
CA SER A 316 21.60 14.63 17.34
C SER A 316 21.03 15.02 15.99
N LEU A 317 20.16 14.15 15.49
CA LEU A 317 19.38 14.34 14.28
C LEU A 317 17.91 14.18 14.65
N SER A 318 17.13 15.22 14.38
CA SER A 318 15.70 15.25 14.65
C SER A 318 14.94 15.46 13.36
N PHE A 319 13.94 14.61 13.12
CA PHE A 319 12.99 14.77 12.02
C PHE A 319 11.59 14.95 12.60
N ALA A 320 10.80 15.79 11.95
CA ALA A 320 9.36 15.81 12.12
C ALA A 320 8.76 14.64 11.33
N ASP A 321 9.21 14.42 10.10
CA ASP A 321 8.70 13.34 9.26
C ASP A 321 9.73 12.88 8.21
N ILE A 322 9.54 11.67 7.70
CA ILE A 322 10.28 11.05 6.59
C ILE A 322 9.25 10.50 5.61
N LEU A 323 9.11 11.19 4.48
CA LEU A 323 8.18 10.84 3.42
C LEU A 323 8.93 10.04 2.34
N ILE A 324 8.41 8.88 1.96
CA ILE A 324 9.01 8.04 0.91
C ILE A 324 7.95 7.86 -0.17
N TYR A 325 8.15 8.55 -1.29
CA TYR A 325 7.20 8.54 -2.38
C TYR A 325 7.52 7.47 -3.43
N SER A 326 6.49 6.75 -3.84
CA SER A 326 6.54 5.68 -4.82
C SER A 326 5.19 5.56 -5.53
N ASP A 327 5.20 4.96 -6.71
CA ASP A 327 4.01 4.46 -7.38
C ASP A 327 4.18 2.96 -7.62
N CYS A 328 3.06 2.24 -7.50
CA CYS A 328 3.01 0.84 -7.85
C CYS A 328 3.18 0.67 -9.34
N LEU A 329 3.98 -0.32 -9.76
CA LEU A 329 4.02 -0.72 -11.16
C LEU A 329 2.65 -1.25 -11.56
N PHE A 330 2.23 -0.99 -12.79
CA PHE A 330 1.05 -1.61 -13.34
C PHE A 330 1.16 -3.16 -13.33
N PRO A 331 0.08 -3.89 -13.04
CA PRO A 331 -1.28 -3.44 -12.65
C PRO A 331 -1.51 -3.43 -11.12
N PHE A 332 -0.45 -3.22 -10.34
CA PHE A 332 -0.52 -3.27 -8.88
C PHE A 332 -0.96 -1.94 -8.27
N TYR A 333 -1.55 -2.01 -7.08
CA TYR A 333 -2.03 -0.87 -6.31
C TYR A 333 -1.81 -1.04 -4.80
N GLY A 334 -2.15 0.01 -4.06
CA GLY A 334 -2.12 0.01 -2.59
C GLY A 334 -0.79 0.45 -1.99
N PRO A 335 -0.74 0.61 -0.66
CA PRO A 335 0.44 1.13 0.05
C PRO A 335 1.63 0.16 0.08
N THR A 336 1.44 -1.09 -0.35
CA THR A 336 2.49 -2.11 -0.47
C THR A 336 2.72 -2.58 -1.90
N CYS A 337 1.89 -2.15 -2.86
CA CYS A 337 1.92 -2.61 -4.25
C CYS A 337 1.82 -4.14 -4.40
N GLU A 338 1.13 -4.80 -3.46
CA GLU A 338 0.93 -6.26 -3.46
C GLU A 338 -0.36 -6.66 -4.17
N ASP A 339 -1.38 -5.80 -4.10
CA ASP A 339 -2.70 -6.08 -4.64
C ASP A 339 -2.75 -5.69 -6.12
N SER A 340 -3.36 -6.51 -6.98
CA SER A 340 -3.52 -6.24 -8.41
C SER A 340 -4.92 -5.75 -8.72
N CYS A 341 -5.05 -4.76 -9.60
CA CYS A 341 -6.36 -4.28 -10.05
C CYS A 341 -7.22 -5.43 -10.59
N SER A 342 -8.54 -5.31 -10.41
CA SER A 342 -9.48 -6.30 -10.93
C SER A 342 -9.33 -6.46 -12.44
N ILE A 343 -9.42 -7.70 -12.91
CA ILE A 343 -9.46 -8.00 -14.35
C ILE A 343 -10.68 -7.39 -15.04
N GLY A 344 -11.72 -7.04 -14.27
CA GLY A 344 -12.92 -6.33 -14.73
C GLY A 344 -12.69 -4.85 -15.03
N CYS A 345 -11.61 -4.27 -14.48
CA CYS A 345 -11.28 -2.87 -14.72
C CYS A 345 -10.83 -2.69 -16.17
N GLU A 346 -11.28 -1.62 -16.81
CA GLU A 346 -10.76 -1.18 -18.09
C GLU A 346 -9.25 -0.94 -17.98
N ASP A 347 -8.50 -1.49 -18.93
CA ASP A 347 -7.04 -1.54 -18.95
C ASP A 347 -6.37 -2.11 -17.69
N MET A 348 -7.08 -2.84 -16.81
CA MET A 348 -6.58 -3.28 -15.49
C MET A 348 -6.03 -2.14 -14.62
N THR A 349 -6.67 -0.97 -14.68
CA THR A 349 -6.25 0.21 -13.93
C THR A 349 -7.24 0.54 -12.81
N CYS A 350 -6.70 0.96 -11.67
CA CYS A 350 -7.49 1.24 -10.48
C CYS A 350 -6.83 2.30 -9.59
N TYR A 351 -7.63 2.90 -8.71
CA TYR A 351 -7.18 3.77 -7.63
C TYR A 351 -6.29 3.00 -6.63
N VAL A 352 -5.63 3.73 -5.73
CA VAL A 352 -4.84 3.13 -4.64
C VAL A 352 -5.67 2.26 -3.67
N THR A 353 -6.99 2.38 -3.71
CA THR A 353 -7.95 1.56 -2.96
C THR A 353 -8.34 0.27 -3.70
N GLY A 354 -7.99 0.13 -4.98
CA GLY A 354 -8.39 -0.99 -5.83
C GLY A 354 -9.67 -0.74 -6.61
N GLU A 355 -10.40 0.34 -6.33
CA GLU A 355 -11.57 0.76 -7.10
C GLU A 355 -11.15 1.02 -8.55
N CYS A 356 -11.83 0.42 -9.51
CA CYS A 356 -11.55 0.62 -10.93
C CYS A 356 -11.86 2.06 -11.33
N PHE A 357 -11.07 2.63 -12.24
CA PHE A 357 -11.41 3.91 -12.83
C PHE A 357 -12.65 3.79 -13.73
N SER A 358 -12.70 2.72 -14.52
CA SER A 358 -13.80 2.36 -15.41
C SER A 358 -13.92 0.83 -15.49
N CYS A 359 -15.11 0.34 -15.82
CA CYS A 359 -15.39 -1.08 -16.02
C CYS A 359 -15.40 -1.42 -17.51
N MET A 360 -14.93 -2.62 -17.85
CA MET A 360 -15.18 -3.18 -19.19
C MET A 360 -16.69 -3.24 -19.47
N SER A 361 -17.08 -3.16 -20.74
CA SER A 361 -18.49 -3.25 -21.15
C SER A 361 -19.16 -4.51 -20.58
N GLY A 362 -20.33 -4.36 -19.96
CA GLY A 362 -21.03 -5.45 -19.27
C GLY A 362 -20.70 -5.59 -17.78
N MET A 363 -19.63 -4.96 -17.29
CA MET A 363 -19.20 -5.05 -15.89
C MET A 363 -19.57 -3.76 -15.12
N THR A 364 -19.88 -3.90 -13.84
CA THR A 364 -20.28 -2.82 -12.92
C THR A 364 -19.75 -3.04 -11.50
N GLY A 365 -19.98 -2.05 -10.64
CA GLY A 365 -19.52 -2.03 -9.26
C GLY A 365 -18.09 -1.49 -9.11
N LYS A 366 -17.68 -1.20 -7.88
CA LYS A 366 -16.38 -0.55 -7.59
C LYS A 366 -15.17 -1.32 -8.09
N LEU A 367 -15.25 -2.65 -8.10
CA LEU A 367 -14.19 -3.54 -8.57
C LEU A 367 -14.51 -4.16 -9.93
N CYS A 368 -15.60 -3.74 -10.59
CA CYS A 368 -16.03 -4.29 -11.88
C CYS A 368 -16.16 -5.83 -11.88
N LEU A 369 -16.66 -6.39 -10.77
CA LEU A 369 -16.87 -7.82 -10.59
C LEU A 369 -18.34 -8.22 -10.71
N GLU A 370 -19.24 -7.24 -10.82
CA GLU A 370 -20.68 -7.44 -10.97
C GLU A 370 -21.02 -7.31 -12.46
N PHE A 371 -21.94 -8.13 -12.97
CA PHE A 371 -22.42 -8.02 -14.35
C PHE A 371 -23.64 -7.11 -14.40
N ASP A 372 -23.75 -6.25 -15.42
CA ASP A 372 -24.93 -5.42 -15.65
C ASP A 372 -26.01 -6.23 -16.37
N PRO A 373 -27.09 -6.64 -15.69
CA PRO A 373 -28.15 -7.43 -16.31
C PRO A 373 -28.92 -6.64 -17.39
N SER A 374 -28.83 -5.31 -17.42
CA SER A 374 -29.56 -4.48 -18.39
C SER A 374 -29.00 -4.57 -19.81
N ILE A 375 -27.78 -5.10 -19.98
CA ILE A 375 -27.14 -5.25 -21.29
C ILE A 375 -27.63 -6.52 -22.02
N ASP A 376 -28.29 -7.44 -21.31
CA ASP A 376 -28.65 -8.78 -21.83
C ASP A 376 -30.07 -8.87 -22.42
N GLU A 377 -30.89 -7.82 -22.35
CA GLU A 377 -32.34 -7.93 -22.66
C GLU A 377 -32.74 -7.76 -24.15
N GLY A 378 -31.82 -7.69 -25.11
CA GLY A 378 -32.20 -7.31 -26.49
C GLY A 378 -31.51 -7.98 -27.66
N ASN A 379 -30.26 -8.39 -27.54
CA ASN A 379 -29.49 -8.92 -28.66
C ASN A 379 -28.78 -10.21 -28.23
N GLU A 380 -29.46 -11.36 -28.37
CA GLU A 380 -28.80 -12.67 -28.45
C GLU A 380 -27.97 -12.78 -29.76
N GLU A 381 -27.17 -11.76 -30.08
CA GLU A 381 -26.04 -11.99 -30.97
C GLU A 381 -25.05 -12.80 -30.15
N GLU A 382 -25.05 -14.12 -30.41
CA GLU A 382 -24.10 -15.10 -29.92
C GLU A 382 -22.73 -14.43 -29.78
N PHE A 383 -22.32 -14.16 -28.54
CA PHE A 383 -21.02 -13.57 -28.21
C PHE A 383 -19.97 -14.62 -28.56
N VAL A 384 -19.67 -14.76 -29.85
CA VAL A 384 -18.47 -15.38 -30.34
C VAL A 384 -17.38 -14.42 -29.89
N PRO A 385 -16.45 -14.80 -28.98
CA PRO A 385 -15.32 -13.96 -28.63
C PRO A 385 -14.40 -13.89 -29.85
N GLU A 386 -14.80 -13.12 -30.86
CA GLU A 386 -14.06 -12.93 -32.08
C GLU A 386 -12.94 -11.95 -31.75
N ASN A 387 -11.80 -12.52 -31.39
CA ASN A 387 -10.56 -11.82 -31.08
C ASN A 387 -10.72 -10.76 -29.98
N ILE A 388 -10.81 -11.21 -28.72
CA ILE A 388 -10.21 -10.40 -27.63
C ILE A 388 -8.82 -10.03 -28.16
N PRO A 389 -8.52 -8.74 -28.40
CA PRO A 389 -7.21 -8.36 -28.86
C PRO A 389 -6.25 -8.98 -27.87
N LYS A 390 -5.40 -9.91 -28.34
CA LYS A 390 -4.21 -10.28 -27.59
C LYS A 390 -3.43 -8.99 -27.50
N THR A 391 -3.70 -8.22 -26.44
CA THR A 391 -2.92 -7.03 -26.17
C THR A 391 -1.48 -7.53 -26.13
N PRO A 392 -0.55 -6.90 -26.85
CA PRO A 392 0.86 -7.30 -26.86
C PRO A 392 1.48 -7.29 -25.44
N PHE A 393 0.74 -6.80 -24.45
CA PHE A 393 1.08 -6.79 -23.03
C PHE A 393 0.87 -8.10 -22.27
N SER A 394 -0.01 -9.00 -22.72
CA SER A 394 -0.18 -10.31 -22.04
C SER A 394 1.14 -11.09 -22.05
N ASP A 395 1.90 -11.05 -23.15
CA ASP A 395 3.16 -11.79 -23.29
C ASP A 395 4.33 -11.15 -22.49
N HIS A 396 4.33 -9.83 -22.26
CA HIS A 396 5.41 -9.16 -21.51
C HIS A 396 5.18 -9.15 -20.00
N ALA A 397 3.93 -9.03 -19.53
CA ALA A 397 3.60 -9.24 -18.13
C ALA A 397 3.74 -10.72 -17.73
N ALA A 398 3.34 -11.66 -18.62
CA ALA A 398 3.53 -13.09 -18.41
C ALA A 398 5.01 -13.50 -18.37
N ARG A 399 5.86 -13.03 -19.30
CA ARG A 399 7.29 -13.46 -19.30
C ARG A 399 8.09 -12.98 -18.09
N LYS A 400 7.72 -11.88 -17.44
CA LYS A 400 8.42 -11.40 -16.24
C LYS A 400 7.79 -11.96 -14.96
N SER A 401 6.48 -12.22 -14.94
CA SER A 401 5.83 -12.92 -13.83
C SER A 401 6.25 -14.39 -13.79
N GLU A 402 6.47 -15.07 -14.92
CA GLU A 402 6.92 -16.48 -14.99
C GLU A 402 8.22 -16.72 -14.22
N SER A 403 9.17 -15.78 -14.19
CA SER A 403 10.44 -15.96 -13.46
C SER A 403 10.31 -15.82 -11.93
N LEU A 404 9.32 -15.05 -11.46
CA LEU A 404 9.04 -14.85 -10.03
C LEU A 404 8.01 -15.87 -9.51
N PHE A 405 7.08 -16.31 -10.37
CA PHE A 405 6.09 -17.34 -10.06
C PHE A 405 6.63 -18.78 -10.17
N ALA A 406 7.66 -19.05 -10.98
CA ALA A 406 8.28 -20.38 -11.00
C ALA A 406 8.81 -20.81 -9.62
N GLY A 407 9.23 -19.85 -8.78
CA GLY A 407 9.65 -20.12 -7.40
C GLY A 407 8.48 -20.39 -6.46
N THR A 408 7.36 -19.68 -6.61
CA THR A 408 6.17 -19.88 -5.76
C THR A 408 5.42 -21.16 -6.13
N ASP A 409 5.33 -21.49 -7.42
CA ASP A 409 4.67 -22.71 -7.88
C ASP A 409 5.44 -23.96 -7.43
N LEU A 410 6.78 -23.92 -7.43
CA LEU A 410 7.60 -24.98 -6.87
C LEU A 410 7.40 -25.12 -5.35
N PHE A 411 7.30 -23.99 -4.63
CA PHE A 411 7.04 -24.00 -3.19
C PHE A 411 5.66 -24.59 -2.88
N PHE A 412 4.60 -24.19 -3.60
CA PHE A 412 3.26 -24.74 -3.44
C PHE A 412 3.20 -26.21 -3.84
N ALA A 413 3.89 -26.64 -4.90
CA ALA A 413 3.99 -28.04 -5.28
C ALA A 413 4.69 -28.89 -4.20
N ILE A 414 5.76 -28.37 -3.58
CA ILE A 414 6.44 -29.03 -2.46
C ILE A 414 5.52 -29.10 -1.24
N LEU A 415 4.83 -28.00 -0.89
CA LEU A 415 3.91 -27.97 0.24
C LEU A 415 2.75 -28.95 0.03
N PHE A 416 2.16 -28.97 -1.16
CA PHE A 416 1.08 -29.87 -1.54
C PHE A 416 1.55 -31.33 -1.55
N GLY A 417 2.75 -31.60 -2.07
CA GLY A 417 3.41 -32.90 -2.01
C GLY A 417 3.65 -33.37 -0.57
N ALA A 418 4.07 -32.47 0.33
CA ALA A 418 4.26 -32.79 1.75
C ALA A 418 2.93 -33.11 2.45
N VAL A 419 1.86 -32.36 2.16
CA VAL A 419 0.52 -32.65 2.68
C VAL A 419 0.01 -34.01 2.19
N ILE A 420 0.17 -34.30 0.89
CA ILE A 420 -0.18 -35.62 0.33
C ILE A 420 0.61 -36.73 1.02
N LEU A 421 1.92 -36.54 1.23
CA LEU A 421 2.77 -37.53 1.89
C LEU A 421 2.29 -37.79 3.33
N VAL A 422 1.94 -36.75 4.10
CA VAL A 422 1.39 -36.90 5.46
C VAL A 422 0.07 -37.67 5.43
N ILE A 423 -0.83 -37.39 4.47
CA ILE A 423 -2.09 -38.12 4.31
C ILE A 423 -1.82 -39.60 3.99
N LEU A 424 -0.88 -39.89 3.09
CA LEU A 424 -0.49 -41.26 2.74
C LEU A 424 0.13 -42.01 3.92
N LEU A 425 0.97 -41.35 4.73
CA LEU A 425 1.53 -41.94 5.95
C LEU A 425 0.46 -42.25 6.99
N MET A 426 -0.53 -41.36 7.16
CA MET A 426 -1.67 -41.58 8.06
C MET A 426 -2.53 -42.75 7.58
N LEU A 427 -2.78 -42.87 6.27
CA LEU A 427 -3.47 -44.01 5.67
C LEU A 427 -2.70 -45.32 5.85
N ALA A 428 -1.39 -45.32 5.60
CA ALA A 428 -0.55 -46.50 5.81
C ALA A 428 -0.55 -46.94 7.29
N PHE A 429 -0.43 -45.99 8.22
CA PHE A 429 -0.50 -46.26 9.65
C PHE A 429 -1.86 -46.83 10.06
N TYR A 430 -2.96 -46.28 9.52
CA TYR A 430 -4.31 -46.80 9.73
C TYR A 430 -4.46 -48.24 9.21
N ILE A 431 -3.93 -48.55 8.02
CA ILE A 431 -3.94 -49.92 7.48
C ILE A 431 -3.13 -50.87 8.37
N LEU A 432 -1.95 -50.45 8.82
CA LEU A 432 -1.10 -51.25 9.71
C LEU A 432 -1.78 -51.56 11.05
N ILE A 433 -2.50 -50.59 11.64
CA ILE A 433 -3.29 -50.81 12.86
C ILE A 433 -4.38 -51.86 12.59
N ASN A 434 -5.13 -51.74 11.50
CA ASN A 434 -6.18 -52.70 11.18
C ASN A 434 -5.63 -54.12 10.94
N ILE A 435 -4.47 -54.25 10.27
CA ILE A 435 -3.78 -55.54 10.11
C ILE A 435 -3.35 -56.10 11.46
N ALA A 436 -2.79 -55.28 12.35
CA ALA A 436 -2.36 -55.70 13.67
C ALA A 436 -3.54 -56.19 14.53
N VAL A 437 -4.67 -55.48 14.48
CA VAL A 437 -5.91 -55.87 15.17
C VAL A 437 -6.44 -57.19 14.64
N ALA A 438 -6.57 -57.34 13.31
CA ALA A 438 -7.04 -58.58 12.68
C ALA A 438 -6.13 -59.78 13.01
N ARG A 439 -4.81 -59.56 13.09
CA ARG A 439 -3.85 -60.61 13.47
C ARG A 439 -3.99 -61.01 14.93
N SER A 440 -4.29 -60.07 15.82
CA SER A 440 -4.54 -60.35 17.24
C SER A 440 -5.76 -61.26 17.45
N GLU A 441 -6.84 -61.02 16.69
CA GLU A 441 -8.07 -61.83 16.77
C GLU A 441 -7.84 -63.27 16.28
N SER A 442 -7.04 -63.45 15.23
CA SER A 442 -6.67 -64.79 14.75
C SER A 442 -5.83 -65.59 15.77
N SER A 443 -5.03 -64.90 16.58
CA SER A 443 -4.23 -65.54 17.65
C SER A 443 -5.05 -65.89 18.88
N PHE A 444 -6.12 -65.13 19.15
CA PHE A 444 -7.02 -65.36 20.28
C PHE A 444 -7.95 -66.56 20.03
N SER A 445 -8.39 -66.77 18.78
CA SER A 445 -9.19 -67.95 18.40
C SER A 445 -8.42 -69.28 18.56
N ARG A 446 -7.08 -69.28 18.41
CA ARG A 446 -6.27 -70.50 18.58
C ARG A 446 -5.96 -70.84 20.06
N LYS A 447 -6.13 -69.90 21.00
CA LYS A 447 -5.97 -70.17 22.45
C LYS A 447 -7.28 -70.49 23.18
N SER A 448 -8.45 -70.14 22.63
CA SER A 448 -9.72 -70.49 23.27
C SER A 448 -10.13 -71.96 23.09
N GLN A 449 -9.50 -72.72 22.19
CA GLN A 449 -9.69 -74.19 22.08
C GLN A 449 -8.91 -75.02 23.11
N ILE A 450 -7.99 -74.43 23.89
CA ILE A 450 -7.19 -75.17 24.90
C ILE A 450 -7.68 -74.87 26.34
N THR A 451 -8.59 -73.91 26.52
CA THR A 451 -9.01 -73.42 27.85
C THR A 451 -10.51 -73.59 28.10
N THR A 452 -11.10 -74.69 27.62
CA THR A 452 -12.47 -75.14 27.98
C THR A 452 -12.50 -76.46 28.74
N SER A 453 -11.32 -76.97 29.14
CA SER A 453 -11.21 -78.05 30.10
C SER A 453 -10.27 -77.64 31.22
N PHE A 454 -10.71 -76.82 32.16
CA PHE A 454 -10.31 -76.95 33.56
C PHE A 454 -11.07 -75.94 34.41
N THR A 455 -11.59 -76.46 35.52
CA THR A 455 -12.01 -75.74 36.73
C THR A 455 -13.35 -75.01 36.68
N SER A 456 -14.39 -75.85 36.66
CA SER A 456 -15.47 -75.73 37.63
C SER A 456 -14.94 -75.79 39.07
N THR A 457 -15.74 -75.23 39.99
CA THR A 457 -15.71 -75.45 41.45
C THR A 457 -14.70 -74.59 42.24
N ILE A 458 -15.17 -73.52 42.88
CA ILE A 458 -15.47 -73.49 44.33
C ILE A 458 -16.07 -72.12 44.71
N LYS A 459 -17.05 -72.24 45.59
CA LYS A 459 -17.97 -71.23 46.14
C LYS A 459 -17.41 -70.51 47.37
N HIS A 460 -18.02 -69.35 47.61
CA HIS A 460 -18.41 -68.71 48.89
C HIS A 460 -17.45 -67.75 49.62
N ASN A 461 -18.00 -66.53 49.80
CA ASN A 461 -18.04 -65.63 50.98
C ASN A 461 -16.70 -65.16 51.60
N SER A 462 -16.49 -63.96 52.15
CA SER A 462 -17.38 -62.95 52.73
C SER A 462 -16.72 -61.55 52.87
N VAL A 463 -17.52 -60.48 52.82
CA VAL A 463 -17.62 -59.31 53.75
C VAL A 463 -16.36 -58.56 54.26
N GLY A 464 -16.40 -57.22 54.13
CA GLY A 464 -15.65 -56.22 54.95
C GLY A 464 -15.22 -55.01 54.10
N SER A 465 -15.95 -53.89 54.00
CA SER A 465 -16.18 -52.79 54.96
C SER A 465 -14.92 -52.07 55.47
N THR A 466 -14.65 -50.85 54.97
CA THR A 466 -14.30 -49.58 55.67
C THR A 466 -13.75 -48.58 54.63
N ARG A 467 -14.41 -47.44 54.33
CA ARG A 467 -14.49 -46.13 55.03
C ARG A 467 -13.23 -45.24 54.99
N VAL A 468 -13.44 -44.04 54.41
CA VAL A 468 -13.07 -42.67 54.88
C VAL A 468 -11.65 -42.15 54.65
N SER A 469 -11.57 -41.02 53.92
CA SER A 469 -11.05 -39.69 54.36
C SER A 469 -10.70 -38.86 53.10
N SER A 470 -11.47 -37.87 52.64
CA SER A 470 -11.75 -36.50 53.13
C SER A 470 -10.53 -35.56 53.24
N GLY A 471 -10.47 -34.52 52.41
CA GLY A 471 -9.60 -33.36 52.63
C GLY A 471 -9.44 -32.41 51.42
N PRO A 472 -10.10 -31.23 51.41
CA PRO A 472 -10.12 -30.28 50.29
C PRO A 472 -9.31 -28.99 50.55
N TYR A 473 -8.81 -28.34 49.49
CA TYR A 473 -8.36 -26.94 49.45
C TYR A 473 -8.50 -26.45 48.00
N SER A 474 -8.77 -25.20 47.64
CA SER A 474 -9.38 -24.02 48.26
C SER A 474 -9.41 -22.99 47.11
N THR A 475 -10.59 -22.52 46.76
CA THR A 475 -10.80 -21.47 45.75
C THR A 475 -10.52 -20.09 46.33
N LYS A 476 -9.64 -19.31 45.69
CA LYS A 476 -9.47 -17.88 45.98
C LYS A 476 -10.10 -17.04 44.87
N ARG A 477 -11.25 -16.43 45.19
CA ARG A 477 -11.82 -15.27 44.48
C ARG A 477 -11.03 -14.02 44.88
N VAL A 478 -10.78 -13.13 43.92
CA VAL A 478 -10.51 -11.72 44.16
C VAL A 478 -11.50 -10.94 43.30
N SER A 479 -12.20 -10.00 43.93
CA SER A 479 -13.23 -9.16 43.34
C SER A 479 -13.05 -7.72 43.83
N LEU A 480 -13.22 -6.80 42.87
CA LEU A 480 -13.55 -5.37 42.95
C LEU A 480 -12.57 -4.39 43.61
N ALA A 481 -12.21 -3.33 42.86
CA ALA A 481 -12.61 -1.97 43.19
C ALA A 481 -12.59 -1.08 41.92
N SER A 482 -13.76 -0.54 41.57
CA SER A 482 -13.95 0.58 40.66
C SER A 482 -13.83 1.89 41.46
N THR A 483 -13.17 2.90 40.90
CA THR A 483 -13.35 4.28 41.37
C THR A 483 -13.57 5.18 40.17
N VAL A 484 -14.81 5.68 40.12
CA VAL A 484 -15.31 6.76 39.28
C VAL A 484 -14.78 8.07 39.84
N ASN A 485 -14.28 8.97 38.98
CA ASN A 485 -14.26 10.41 39.24
C ASN A 485 -14.49 11.16 37.93
N GLY A 486 -15.55 11.98 37.93
CA GLY A 486 -15.98 12.83 36.83
C GLY A 486 -15.19 14.14 36.70
N PRO A 487 -15.62 15.03 35.78
CA PRO A 487 -14.76 15.98 35.10
C PRO A 487 -14.67 17.34 35.82
N GLN A 488 -13.52 18.01 35.70
CA GLN A 488 -13.39 19.44 35.99
C GLN A 488 -13.42 20.24 34.69
N GLU A 489 -14.41 21.13 34.61
CA GLU A 489 -14.51 22.25 33.68
C GLU A 489 -13.31 23.19 33.84
N GLY A 490 -12.64 23.49 32.71
CA GLY A 490 -11.58 24.48 32.62
C GLY A 490 -11.97 25.58 31.63
N GLN A 491 -12.20 26.77 32.18
CA GLN A 491 -12.66 27.99 31.52
C GLN A 491 -11.81 28.44 30.33
N THR A 492 -12.51 28.82 29.28
CA THR A 492 -12.09 29.64 28.14
C THR A 492 -11.61 31.02 28.60
N ARG A 493 -10.41 31.44 28.18
CA ARG A 493 -9.96 32.83 28.25
C ARG A 493 -9.82 33.41 26.84
N GLU A 494 -10.67 34.38 26.54
CA GLU A 494 -10.50 35.40 25.50
C GLU A 494 -9.20 36.20 25.72
N PRO A 495 -8.51 36.61 24.65
CA PRO A 495 -7.69 37.81 24.67
C PRO A 495 -8.37 38.96 23.93
N ASP A 496 -8.51 40.06 24.67
CA ASP A 496 -8.98 41.36 24.24
C ASP A 496 -8.22 41.94 23.05
N LYS A 497 -8.99 42.60 22.19
CA LYS A 497 -8.53 43.62 21.24
C LYS A 497 -7.90 44.78 22.00
N GLN A 498 -6.69 45.19 21.60
CA GLN A 498 -6.29 46.60 21.69
C GLN A 498 -5.68 47.09 20.39
N SER A 499 -6.37 48.08 19.82
CA SER A 499 -5.89 48.96 18.77
C SER A 499 -4.77 49.84 19.31
N LYS A 500 -3.76 50.13 18.50
CA LYS A 500 -3.16 51.47 18.46
C LYS A 500 -2.55 51.75 17.11
N ALA A 501 -3.06 52.81 16.51
CA ALA A 501 -2.52 53.48 15.35
C ALA A 501 -1.16 54.11 15.66
N MET A 502 -0.20 53.95 14.75
CA MET A 502 0.54 55.03 14.10
C MET A 502 1.17 54.52 12.80
#